data_AF-A0A0T0MBM5-F1
#
_entry.id   AF-A0A0T0MBM5-F1
#
_cell.length_a   1.000
_cell.length_b   1.000
_cell.length_c   1.000
_cell.angle_alpha   90.00
_cell.angle_beta   90.00
_cell.angle_gamma   90.00
#
_symmetry.space_group_name_H-M   'P 1'
#
loop_
_entity.id
_entity.type
_entity.pdbx_description
1 polymer ?
#
loop_
_entity_poly.entity_id
_entity_poly.type
_entity_poly.pdbx_seq_one_letter_code
_entity_poly.pdbx_strand_id
1 'polypeptide(L)'
;MTNFNPNINRSIFKNEILEIQQNEGNNSTVVNIIEKELTNSKELYFFEQFLNICRKYNINYVSTVNENLLEITIKTNGYESLKISYKNKDKDISIELAKILYGQLSIQILNKIFFDNMKNKR
;
A
#
# COMPACT_ATOMS: atom_id res chain seq x y z
N MET A 1 22.19 -0.19 -9.48
CA MET A 1 21.02 0.66 -9.23
C MET A 1 20.65 0.53 -7.77
N THR A 2 20.66 1.63 -7.04
CA THR A 2 20.21 1.69 -5.64
C THR A 2 18.69 1.73 -5.63
N ASN A 3 18.06 0.83 -4.89
CA ASN A 3 16.61 0.82 -4.73
C ASN A 3 16.25 1.61 -3.48
N PHE A 4 15.18 2.41 -3.56
CA PHE A 4 14.59 3.03 -2.38
C PHE A 4 14.05 1.93 -1.45
N ASN A 5 14.49 1.94 -0.19
CA ASN A 5 14.02 1.02 0.84
C ASN A 5 13.13 1.76 1.85
N PRO A 6 11.81 1.57 1.82
CA PRO A 6 10.89 2.25 2.72
C PRO A 6 11.10 1.84 4.18
N ASN A 7 11.06 2.83 5.08
CA ASN A 7 11.23 2.64 6.51
C ASN A 7 10.16 3.42 7.28
N ILE A 8 9.21 2.71 7.88
CA ILE A 8 8.15 3.30 8.71
C ILE A 8 7.95 2.41 9.92
N ASN A 9 7.90 3.01 11.10
CA ASN A 9 7.51 2.28 12.29
C ASN A 9 5.99 2.02 12.31
N ARG A 10 5.57 1.00 13.04
CA ARG A 10 4.18 0.54 13.11
C ARG A 10 3.21 1.62 13.61
N SER A 11 3.64 2.42 14.59
CA SER A 11 2.78 3.45 15.19
C SER A 11 2.48 4.57 14.21
N ILE A 12 3.49 5.07 13.50
CA ILE A 12 3.35 6.10 12.47
C ILE A 12 2.47 5.55 11.36
N PHE A 13 2.74 4.35 10.85
CA PHE A 13 1.90 3.75 9.83
C PHE A 13 0.45 3.63 10.29
N LYS A 14 0.20 3.12 11.50
CA LYS A 14 -1.15 2.97 12.03
C LYS A 14 -1.86 4.32 12.08
N ASN A 15 -1.24 5.34 12.65
CA ASN A 15 -1.85 6.67 12.75
C ASN A 15 -2.17 7.26 11.37
N GLU A 16 -1.21 7.22 10.45
CA GLU A 16 -1.36 7.79 9.09
C GLU A 16 -2.40 7.03 8.24
N ILE A 17 -2.50 5.71 8.42
CA ILE A 17 -3.51 4.89 7.75
C ILE A 17 -4.89 5.04 8.41
N LEU A 18 -4.97 5.10 9.74
CA LEU A 18 -6.22 5.39 10.46
C LEU A 18 -6.81 6.74 10.03
N GLU A 19 -5.98 7.75 9.75
CA GLU A 19 -6.46 9.02 9.18
C GLU A 19 -7.11 8.84 7.81
N ILE A 20 -6.54 8.01 6.93
CA ILE A 20 -7.17 7.68 5.64
C ILE A 20 -8.53 7.01 5.86
N GLN A 21 -8.66 6.15 6.87
CA GLN A 21 -9.92 5.47 7.17
C GLN A 21 -11.06 6.43 7.53
N GLN A 22 -10.74 7.51 8.25
CA GLN A 22 -11.73 8.54 8.60
C GLN A 22 -12.16 9.36 7.37
N ASN A 23 -11.26 9.53 6.40
CA ASN A 23 -11.48 10.37 5.22
C ASN A 23 -12.13 9.62 4.04
N GLU A 24 -11.86 8.32 3.84
CA GLU A 24 -12.37 7.53 2.69
C GLU A 24 -13.72 6.84 2.94
N GLY A 25 -14.51 7.29 3.93
CA GLY A 25 -15.84 6.72 4.17
C GLY A 25 -15.84 5.38 4.91
N ASN A 26 -14.84 5.17 5.78
CA ASN A 26 -14.84 4.23 6.91
C ASN A 26 -15.40 2.83 6.61
N ASN A 27 -14.85 2.13 5.61
CA ASN A 27 -15.18 0.72 5.39
C ASN A 27 -14.43 -0.17 6.39
N SER A 28 -15.05 -0.40 7.55
CA SER A 28 -14.52 -1.23 8.65
C SER A 28 -14.13 -2.64 8.22
N THR A 29 -14.70 -3.18 7.14
CA THR A 29 -14.35 -4.51 6.61
C THR A 29 -12.95 -4.53 6.00
N VAL A 30 -12.62 -3.52 5.19
CA VAL A 30 -11.27 -3.35 4.61
C VAL A 30 -10.23 -3.23 5.73
N VAL A 31 -10.54 -2.42 6.74
CA VAL A 31 -9.68 -2.20 7.91
C VAL A 31 -9.44 -3.48 8.67
N ASN A 32 -10.50 -4.22 9.01
CA ASN A 32 -10.38 -5.47 9.76
C ASN A 32 -9.58 -6.54 9.01
N ILE A 33 -9.72 -6.61 7.68
CA ILE A 33 -8.92 -7.53 6.86
C ILE A 33 -7.43 -7.17 6.96
N ILE A 34 -7.09 -5.89 6.78
CA ILE A 34 -5.70 -5.42 6.81
C ILE A 34 -5.11 -5.52 8.22
N GLU A 35 -5.83 -5.10 9.27
CA GLU A 35 -5.38 -5.25 10.66
C GLU A 35 -5.17 -6.72 11.02
N LYS A 36 -6.07 -7.63 10.64
CA LYS A 36 -5.92 -9.07 10.91
C LYS A 36 -4.67 -9.64 10.27
N GLU A 37 -4.35 -9.24 9.04
CA GLU A 37 -3.13 -9.66 8.35
C GLU A 37 -1.86 -9.06 8.99
N LEU A 38 -1.93 -7.83 9.50
CA LEU A 38 -0.79 -7.13 10.13
C LEU A 38 -0.57 -7.49 11.60
N THR A 39 -1.58 -7.94 12.35
CA THR A 39 -1.51 -8.18 13.80
C THR A 39 -0.47 -9.24 14.16
N ASN A 40 -0.23 -10.20 13.27
CA ASN A 40 0.75 -11.27 13.46
C ASN A 40 2.21 -10.88 13.16
N SER A 41 2.48 -9.62 12.78
CA SER A 41 3.83 -9.17 12.38
C SER A 41 4.65 -8.61 13.54
N LYS A 42 5.96 -8.90 13.55
CA LYS A 42 6.96 -8.19 14.37
C LYS A 42 7.22 -6.81 13.76
N GLU A 43 7.45 -5.79 14.60
CA GLU A 43 7.66 -4.40 14.16
C GLU A 43 8.75 -4.24 13.09
N LEU A 44 9.86 -4.99 13.20
CA LEU A 44 10.99 -4.90 12.27
C LEU A 44 10.64 -5.23 10.81
N TYR A 45 9.59 -6.03 10.57
CA TYR A 45 9.17 -6.47 9.24
C TYR A 45 7.80 -5.94 8.85
N PHE A 46 7.30 -4.94 9.57
CA PHE A 46 5.94 -4.47 9.43
C PHE A 46 5.63 -3.97 8.00
N PHE A 47 6.52 -3.16 7.42
CA PHE A 47 6.32 -2.64 6.06
C PHE A 47 6.41 -3.76 5.00
N GLU A 48 7.32 -4.72 5.16
CA GLU A 48 7.38 -5.89 4.28
C GLU A 48 6.09 -6.72 4.32
N GLN A 49 5.49 -6.88 5.50
CA GLN A 49 4.21 -7.57 5.64
C GLN A 49 3.09 -6.80 4.97
N PHE A 50 3.06 -5.47 5.11
CA PHE A 50 2.12 -4.64 4.36
C PHE A 50 2.29 -4.82 2.84
N LEU A 51 3.53 -4.82 2.33
CA LEU A 51 3.81 -5.10 0.92
C LEU A 51 3.37 -6.52 0.50
N ASN A 52 3.48 -7.50 1.38
CA ASN A 52 2.97 -8.85 1.12
C ASN A 52 1.45 -8.88 0.97
N ILE A 53 0.72 -8.09 1.77
CA ILE A 53 -0.73 -7.92 1.60
C ILE A 53 -1.01 -7.29 0.23
N CYS A 54 -0.33 -6.19 -0.11
CA CYS A 54 -0.47 -5.57 -1.44
C CYS A 54 -0.26 -6.57 -2.57
N ARG A 55 0.78 -7.41 -2.49
CA ARG A 55 1.09 -8.47 -3.47
C ARG A 55 -0.05 -9.49 -3.62
N LYS A 56 -0.69 -9.90 -2.52
CA LYS A 56 -1.86 -10.82 -2.56
C LYS A 56 -3.03 -10.24 -3.35
N TYR A 57 -3.12 -8.91 -3.42
CA TYR A 57 -4.11 -8.17 -4.19
C TYR A 57 -3.55 -7.62 -5.52
N ASN A 58 -2.46 -8.22 -6.02
CA ASN A 58 -1.78 -7.86 -7.27
C ASN A 58 -1.30 -6.40 -7.35
N ILE A 59 -0.95 -5.81 -6.22
CA ILE A 59 -0.38 -4.46 -6.14
C ILE A 59 1.11 -4.59 -5.84
N ASN A 60 1.92 -3.94 -6.67
CA ASN A 60 3.37 -3.88 -6.52
C ASN A 60 3.86 -2.45 -6.75
N TYR A 61 5.07 -2.14 -6.31
CA TYR A 61 5.76 -0.93 -6.72
C TYR A 61 7.17 -1.25 -7.23
N VAL A 62 7.68 -0.40 -8.10
CA VAL A 62 9.07 -0.38 -8.56
C VAL A 62 9.63 0.99 -8.22
N SER A 63 10.82 1.03 -7.64
CA SER A 63 11.55 2.27 -7.43
C SER A 63 12.75 2.32 -8.39
N THR A 64 12.94 3.48 -9.00
CA THR A 64 14.08 3.79 -9.86
C THR A 64 14.74 5.04 -9.34
N VAL A 65 16.03 4.95 -9.02
CA VAL A 65 16.84 6.11 -8.64
C VAL A 65 17.80 6.43 -9.78
N ASN A 66 17.74 7.65 -10.29
CA ASN A 66 18.64 8.14 -11.33
C ASN A 66 19.14 9.55 -11.02
N GLU A 67 20.45 9.75 -10.99
CA GLU A 67 21.10 11.02 -10.63
C GLU A 67 20.56 11.61 -9.31
N ASN A 68 19.64 12.58 -9.39
CA ASN A 68 18.96 13.26 -8.29
C ASN A 68 17.43 13.00 -8.27
N LEU A 69 16.93 12.12 -9.12
CA LEU A 69 15.52 11.76 -9.24
C LEU A 69 15.24 10.44 -8.53
N LEU A 70 14.19 10.42 -7.69
CA LEU A 70 13.52 9.18 -7.25
C LEU A 70 12.22 9.04 -8.02
N GLU A 71 12.02 7.92 -8.69
CA GLU A 71 10.80 7.58 -9.40
C GLU A 71 10.17 6.33 -8.79
N ILE A 72 8.87 6.38 -8.53
CA ILE A 72 8.07 5.26 -8.06
C ILE A 72 6.98 4.97 -9.09
N THR A 73 6.96 3.74 -9.55
CA THR A 73 5.88 3.21 -10.40
C THR A 73 5.09 2.19 -9.60
N ILE A 74 3.80 2.44 -9.40
CA ILE A 74 2.85 1.50 -8.81
C ILE A 74 2.21 0.71 -9.94
N LYS A 75 2.11 -0.61 -9.73
CA LYS A 75 1.48 -1.54 -10.66
C LYS A 75 0.32 -2.24 -9.97
N THR A 76 -0.84 -2.23 -10.61
CA THR A 76 -2.03 -2.95 -10.16
C THR A 76 -2.42 -3.94 -11.25
N ASN A 77 -2.56 -5.23 -10.91
CA ASN A 77 -2.82 -6.31 -11.87
C ASN A 77 -1.78 -6.40 -13.01
N GLY A 78 -0.53 -6.05 -12.72
CA GLY A 78 0.58 -6.09 -13.68
C GLY A 78 0.72 -4.85 -14.57
N TYR A 79 -0.27 -3.96 -14.58
CA TYR A 79 -0.27 -2.72 -15.36
C TYR A 79 0.19 -1.54 -14.50
N GLU A 80 0.91 -0.59 -15.10
CA GLU A 80 1.21 0.69 -14.47
C GLU A 80 -0.10 1.42 -14.14
N SER A 81 -0.34 1.66 -12.85
CA SER A 81 -1.52 2.36 -12.36
C SER A 81 -1.22 3.80 -11.94
N LEU A 82 -0.01 4.05 -11.43
CA LEU A 82 0.43 5.37 -11.04
C LEU A 82 1.94 5.48 -11.16
N LYS A 83 2.41 6.67 -11.55
CA LYS A 83 3.83 7.00 -11.63
C LYS A 83 4.09 8.34 -10.96
N ILE A 84 5.07 8.39 -10.06
CA ILE A 84 5.41 9.57 -9.27
C ILE A 84 6.92 9.79 -9.34
N SER A 85 7.34 11.04 -9.51
CA SER A 85 8.75 11.41 -9.59
C SER A 85 9.07 12.55 -8.63
N TYR A 86 10.17 12.41 -7.89
CA TYR A 86 10.67 13.38 -6.92
C TYR A 86 12.06 13.85 -7.34
N LYS A 87 12.26 15.17 -7.41
CA LYS A 87 13.54 15.81 -7.78
C LYS A 87 14.65 15.69 -6.72
N ASN A 88 14.42 14.88 -5.68
CA ASN A 88 15.40 14.55 -4.67
C ASN A 88 15.38 13.03 -4.45
N LYS A 89 16.48 12.36 -4.80
CA LYS A 89 16.63 10.90 -4.68
C LYS A 89 16.59 10.39 -3.25
N ASP A 90 17.00 11.23 -2.30
CA ASP A 90 17.12 10.91 -0.88
C ASP A 90 15.86 11.32 -0.11
N LYS A 91 14.80 11.75 -0.81
CA LYS A 91 13.52 12.06 -0.19
C LYS A 91 12.94 10.79 0.41
N ASP A 92 12.73 10.78 1.73
CA ASP A 92 11.93 9.74 2.38
C ASP A 92 10.45 9.95 2.03
N ILE A 93 9.92 9.02 1.24
CA ILE A 93 8.54 8.99 0.79
C ILE A 93 7.79 7.81 1.40
N SER A 94 8.33 7.17 2.43
CA SER A 94 7.80 5.89 2.91
C SER A 94 6.32 6.02 3.30
N ILE A 95 5.97 7.05 4.08
CA ILE A 95 4.58 7.34 4.47
C ILE A 95 3.71 7.63 3.24
N GLU A 96 4.19 8.48 2.33
CA GLU A 96 3.47 8.83 1.10
C GLU A 96 3.17 7.56 0.26
N LEU A 97 4.16 6.70 0.09
CA LEU A 97 4.04 5.40 -0.57
C LEU A 97 3.04 4.48 0.15
N ALA A 98 3.10 4.40 1.49
CA ALA A 98 2.15 3.63 2.29
C ALA A 98 0.71 4.07 2.05
N LYS A 99 0.46 5.39 2.07
CA LYS A 99 -0.86 5.98 1.85
C LYS A 99 -1.41 5.59 0.47
N ILE A 100 -0.59 5.73 -0.57
CA ILE A 100 -1.00 5.41 -1.93
C ILE A 100 -1.28 3.90 -2.09
N LEU A 101 -0.37 3.05 -1.59
CA LEU A 101 -0.55 1.60 -1.62
C LEU A 101 -1.80 1.16 -0.86
N TYR A 102 -2.10 1.81 0.27
CA TYR A 102 -3.30 1.53 1.05
C TYR A 102 -4.57 1.88 0.27
N GLY A 103 -4.62 3.04 -0.40
CA GLY A 103 -5.75 3.41 -1.26
C GLY A 103 -5.99 2.39 -2.39
N GLN A 104 -4.91 1.96 -3.07
CA GLN A 104 -5.00 0.91 -4.09
C GLN A 104 -5.50 -0.42 -3.50
N LEU A 105 -4.98 -0.81 -2.34
CA LEU A 105 -5.36 -2.03 -1.64
C LEU A 105 -6.83 -2.02 -1.22
N SER A 106 -7.30 -0.89 -0.68
CA SER A 106 -8.70 -0.68 -0.29
C SER A 106 -9.64 -0.94 -1.47
N ILE A 107 -9.36 -0.33 -2.63
CA ILE A 107 -10.14 -0.52 -3.85
C ILE A 107 -10.15 -1.99 -4.29
N GLN A 108 -9.00 -2.67 -4.29
CA GLN A 108 -8.93 -4.08 -4.70
C GLN A 108 -9.69 -5.01 -3.73
N ILE A 109 -9.65 -4.75 -2.43
CA ILE A 109 -10.43 -5.50 -1.43
C ILE A 109 -11.93 -5.32 -1.68
N LEU A 110 -12.38 -4.07 -1.88
CA LEU A 110 -13.79 -3.78 -2.14
C LEU A 110 -14.29 -4.44 -3.42
N ASN A 111 -13.50 -4.39 -4.49
CA ASN A 111 -13.81 -5.07 -5.75
C ASN A 111 -13.96 -6.58 -5.53
N LYS A 112 -13.02 -7.20 -4.80
CA LYS A 112 -13.09 -8.64 -4.49
C LYS A 112 -14.37 -8.99 -3.71
N ILE A 113 -14.69 -8.24 -2.66
CA ILE A 113 -15.91 -8.44 -1.87
C ILE A 113 -17.16 -8.33 -2.74
N PHE A 114 -17.22 -7.32 -3.60
CA PHE A 114 -18.34 -7.13 -4.52
C PHE A 114 -18.53 -8.32 -5.47
N PHE A 115 -17.44 -8.80 -6.09
CA PHE A 115 -17.50 -9.95 -6.98
C PHE A 115 -17.88 -11.25 -6.26
N ASP A 116 -17.36 -11.48 -5.06
CA ASP A 116 -17.69 -12.66 -4.25
C ASP A 116 -19.17 -12.66 -3.86
N ASN A 117 -19.72 -11.49 -3.47
CA ASN A 117 -21.14 -11.32 -3.18
C ASN A 117 -22.03 -11.54 -4.42
N MET A 118 -21.56 -11.20 -5.61
CA MET A 118 -22.30 -11.49 -6.85
C MET A 118 -22.31 -12.97 -7.21
N LYS A 119 -21.21 -13.69 -6.95
CA LYS A 119 -21.13 -15.13 -7.20
C LYS A 119 -22.04 -15.93 -6.27
N ASN A 120 -22.13 -15.54 -5.00
CA ASN A 120 -22.97 -16.23 -4.01
C ASN A 120 -24.47 -15.98 -4.19
N LYS A 121 -24.87 -15.04 -5.06
CA LYS A 121 -26.28 -14.78 -5.42
C LYS A 121 -26.74 -15.52 -6.68
N ARG A 122 -25.85 -16.27 -7.34
CA ARG A 122 -26.16 -17.16 -8.47
C ARG A 122 -26.17 -18.61 -8.01
#